data_AF-A0A7C0UR54-F1
#
_entry.id   AF-A0A7C0UR54-F1
#
_cell.length_a   1.000
_cell.length_b   1.000
_cell.length_c   1.000
_cell.angle_alpha   90.00
_cell.angle_beta   90.00
_cell.angle_gamma   90.00
#
_symmetry.space_group_name_H-M   'P 1'
#
loop_
_entity.id
_entity.type
_entity.pdbx_description
1 polymer ?
#
loop_
_entity_poly.entity_id
_entity_poly.type
_entity_poly.pdbx_seq_one_letter_code
_entity_poly.pdbx_strand_id
1 'polypeptide(L)'
;MAKIVLCGFMGSGKTTIGRELSKNLNIPFFDLDSEIERRVGKRINKIFQDNGEHFFREIEKDTLFEFLKRKEDFVLAVGGGAIIDTESLNAVLKNSIPILLDGRPEVFYERIKGDRKRPLLNSLSNFTHLFEQRRDAYLKIPIKIDAERNPSDVVSDIMWIIKRRELHTPQKIILQVGISFSLPGKEFDFLIIDENVYKIYRERFKIKDRYIVRGGERAKNLKEVSCIYDALSNSKVERDGKVVGVGGGVVSDISGFVSSTYMRGVNLYLVPTTLLSQVDSSIGGKNGINLSSGKNLVGTFYLPKYTYIDPMFLWTLPHR
;
A
#
# COMPACT_ATOMS: atom_id res chain seq x y z
N MET A 1 -16.32 -8.23 3.80
CA MET A 1 -15.89 -9.28 2.86
C MET A 1 -14.38 -9.43 2.95
N ALA A 2 -13.91 -10.57 3.43
CA ALA A 2 -12.50 -10.89 3.63
C ALA A 2 -12.11 -12.11 2.78
N LYS A 3 -11.59 -11.85 1.58
CA LYS A 3 -10.88 -12.85 0.77
C LYS A 3 -9.43 -12.84 1.19
N ILE A 4 -8.99 -13.78 2.01
CA ILE A 4 -7.61 -13.82 2.51
C ILE A 4 -6.84 -14.82 1.67
N VAL A 5 -5.74 -14.38 1.05
CA VAL A 5 -4.88 -15.25 0.25
C VAL A 5 -3.54 -15.39 0.96
N LEU A 6 -3.26 -16.61 1.45
CA LEU A 6 -2.00 -16.97 2.09
C LEU A 6 -0.98 -17.37 1.03
N CYS A 7 -0.02 -16.50 0.81
CA CYS A 7 1.12 -16.68 -0.07
C CYS A 7 2.36 -17.10 0.72
N GLY A 8 3.34 -17.68 0.03
CA GLY A 8 4.65 -17.97 0.60
C GLY A 8 5.20 -19.29 0.11
N PHE A 9 6.48 -19.51 0.39
CA PHE A 9 7.16 -20.72 -0.07
C PHE A 9 6.63 -21.97 0.63
N MET A 10 6.89 -23.14 0.06
CA MET A 10 6.51 -24.39 0.73
C MET A 10 7.29 -24.56 2.04
N GLY A 11 6.66 -25.11 3.07
CA GLY A 11 7.23 -25.17 4.43
C GLY A 11 6.90 -23.94 5.31
N SER A 12 6.30 -22.89 4.74
CA SER A 12 5.90 -21.68 5.50
C SER A 12 4.66 -21.85 6.40
N GLY A 13 4.00 -23.02 6.38
CA GLY A 13 2.86 -23.29 7.26
C GLY A 13 1.49 -22.81 6.76
N LYS A 14 1.35 -22.39 5.49
CA LYS A 14 0.07 -21.92 4.88
C LYS A 14 -1.16 -22.74 5.27
N THR A 15 -1.10 -24.07 5.16
CA THR A 15 -2.23 -24.94 5.47
C THR A 15 -2.59 -24.92 6.96
N THR A 16 -1.59 -24.90 7.84
CA THR A 16 -1.79 -24.84 9.29
C THR A 16 -2.41 -23.50 9.69
N ILE A 17 -1.76 -22.41 9.29
CA ILE A 17 -2.22 -21.03 9.54
C ILE A 17 -3.62 -20.81 8.95
N GLY A 18 -3.86 -21.26 7.72
CA GLY A 18 -5.14 -21.07 7.04
C GLY A 18 -6.31 -21.80 7.70
N ARG A 19 -6.09 -23.03 8.19
CA ARG A 19 -7.10 -23.76 8.97
C ARG A 19 -7.41 -23.07 10.29
N GLU A 20 -6.40 -22.57 10.98
CA GLU A 20 -6.58 -21.89 12.26
C GLU A 20 -7.29 -20.54 12.08
N LEU A 21 -6.94 -19.78 11.03
CA LEU A 21 -7.65 -18.56 10.65
C LEU A 21 -9.11 -18.82 10.31
N SER A 22 -9.38 -19.85 9.51
CA SER A 22 -10.73 -20.25 9.13
C SER A 22 -11.61 -20.54 10.34
N LYS A 23 -11.08 -21.23 11.36
CA LYS A 23 -11.78 -21.46 12.63
C LYS A 23 -12.05 -20.15 13.39
N ASN A 24 -11.04 -19.29 13.51
CA ASN A 24 -11.14 -18.03 14.26
C ASN A 24 -12.08 -17.01 13.60
N LEU A 25 -12.13 -16.98 12.27
CA LEU A 25 -12.96 -16.07 11.48
C LEU A 25 -14.33 -16.63 11.12
N ASN A 26 -14.55 -17.94 11.35
CA ASN A 26 -15.75 -18.66 10.94
C ASN A 26 -16.05 -18.53 9.42
N ILE A 27 -15.01 -18.66 8.60
CA ILE A 27 -15.09 -18.66 7.12
C ILE A 27 -14.36 -19.89 6.57
N PRO A 28 -14.73 -20.43 5.39
CA PRO A 28 -14.11 -21.64 4.86
C PRO A 28 -12.63 -21.46 4.50
N PHE A 29 -11.84 -22.52 4.71
CA PHE A 29 -10.46 -22.64 4.24
C PHE A 29 -10.39 -23.52 2.98
N PHE A 30 -9.62 -23.06 1.99
CA PHE A 30 -9.30 -23.80 0.78
C PHE A 30 -7.78 -23.85 0.58
N ASP A 31 -7.31 -24.95 -0.01
CA ASP A 31 -5.94 -25.14 -0.45
C ASP A 31 -5.97 -25.33 -1.98
N LEU A 32 -5.29 -24.45 -2.71
CA LEU A 32 -5.42 -24.38 -4.17
C LEU A 32 -4.97 -25.68 -4.84
N ASP A 33 -3.85 -26.23 -4.38
CA ASP A 33 -3.30 -27.51 -4.86
C ASP A 33 -4.34 -28.63 -4.67
N SER A 34 -4.96 -28.69 -3.49
CA SER A 34 -6.00 -29.68 -3.18
C SER A 34 -7.26 -29.52 -4.04
N GLU A 35 -7.65 -28.27 -4.37
CA GLU A 35 -8.79 -28.02 -5.26
C GLU A 35 -8.49 -28.43 -6.70
N ILE A 36 -7.27 -28.20 -7.18
CA ILE A 36 -6.82 -28.66 -8.50
C ILE A 36 -6.89 -30.19 -8.57
N GLU A 37 -6.38 -30.91 -7.56
CA GLU A 37 -6.47 -32.37 -7.51
C GLU A 37 -7.92 -32.86 -7.56
N ARG A 38 -8.82 -32.18 -6.83
CA ARG A 38 -10.26 -32.48 -6.81
C ARG A 38 -10.92 -32.22 -8.17
N ARG A 39 -10.58 -31.11 -8.84
CA ARG A 39 -11.12 -30.72 -10.15
C ARG A 39 -10.69 -31.67 -11.27
N VAL A 40 -9.41 -32.05 -11.28
CA VAL A 40 -8.84 -32.93 -12.31
C VAL A 40 -9.08 -34.42 -12.00
N GLY A 41 -9.38 -34.75 -10.73
CA GLY A 41 -9.54 -36.14 -10.29
C GLY A 41 -8.22 -36.92 -10.23
N LYS A 42 -7.08 -36.22 -10.24
CA LYS A 42 -5.73 -36.79 -10.23
C LYS A 42 -4.87 -36.07 -9.20
N ARG A 43 -3.92 -36.78 -8.60
CA ARG A 43 -2.89 -36.15 -7.76
C ARG A 43 -1.94 -35.31 -8.62
N ILE A 44 -1.39 -34.23 -8.06
CA ILE A 44 -0.50 -33.30 -8.76
C ILE A 44 0.68 -34.01 -9.43
N ASN A 45 1.31 -34.97 -8.75
CA ASN A 45 2.40 -35.75 -9.32
C ASN A 45 1.98 -36.49 -10.60
N LYS A 46 0.73 -36.98 -10.66
CA LYS A 46 0.18 -37.66 -11.83
C LYS A 46 -0.21 -36.68 -12.93
N ILE A 47 -0.69 -35.48 -12.57
CA ILE A 47 -0.94 -34.38 -13.53
C ILE A 47 0.37 -33.98 -14.23
N PHE A 48 1.46 -33.78 -13.47
CA PHE A 48 2.77 -33.47 -14.05
C PHE A 48 3.27 -34.57 -14.99
N GLN A 49 3.09 -35.85 -14.62
CA GLN A 49 3.51 -36.97 -15.45
C GLN A 49 2.69 -37.10 -16.74
N ASP A 50 1.37 -36.96 -16.66
CA ASP A 50 0.48 -37.23 -17.78
C ASP A 50 0.34 -36.02 -18.73
N ASN A 51 0.43 -34.80 -18.20
CA ASN A 51 0.07 -33.57 -18.90
C ASN A 51 1.19 -32.50 -18.91
N GLY A 52 2.24 -32.67 -18.09
CA GLY A 52 3.35 -31.72 -17.99
C GLY A 52 3.08 -30.52 -17.09
N GLU A 53 4.12 -29.73 -16.83
CA GLU A 53 4.05 -28.56 -15.93
C GLU A 53 3.26 -27.39 -16.52
N HIS A 54 3.34 -27.16 -17.83
CA HIS A 54 2.60 -26.07 -18.48
C HIS A 54 1.10 -26.18 -18.21
N PHE A 55 0.54 -27.36 -18.44
CA PHE A 55 -0.87 -27.65 -18.17
C PHE A 55 -1.25 -27.44 -16.70
N PHE A 56 -0.39 -27.87 -15.77
CA PHE A 56 -0.61 -27.61 -14.35
C PHE A 56 -0.65 -26.11 -14.04
N ARG A 57 0.25 -25.31 -14.62
CA ARG A 57 0.30 -23.85 -14.42
C ARG A 57 -0.94 -23.15 -14.97
N GLU A 58 -1.43 -23.57 -16.14
CA GLU A 58 -2.68 -23.04 -16.70
C GLU A 58 -3.88 -23.33 -15.77
N ILE A 59 -4.01 -24.56 -15.28
CA ILE A 59 -5.09 -24.92 -14.35
C ILE A 59 -4.93 -24.22 -12.99
N GLU A 60 -3.70 -24.08 -12.48
CA GLU A 60 -3.39 -23.37 -11.23
C GLU A 60 -3.86 -21.93 -11.34
N LYS A 61 -3.55 -21.27 -12.45
CA LYS A 61 -4.01 -19.92 -12.77
C LYS A 61 -5.54 -19.86 -12.86
N ASP A 62 -6.17 -20.68 -13.71
CA ASP A 62 -7.63 -20.64 -13.90
C ASP A 62 -8.39 -20.86 -12.58
N THR A 63 -7.95 -21.82 -11.77
CA THR A 63 -8.55 -22.12 -10.47
C THR A 63 -8.37 -20.94 -9.50
N LEU A 64 -7.21 -20.30 -9.46
CA LEU A 64 -6.99 -19.10 -8.67
C LEU A 64 -7.94 -17.96 -9.07
N PHE A 65 -8.08 -17.69 -10.36
CA PHE A 65 -8.95 -16.63 -10.87
C PHE A 65 -10.43 -16.92 -10.56
N GLU A 66 -10.86 -18.18 -10.62
CA GLU A 66 -12.21 -18.59 -10.20
C GLU A 66 -12.47 -18.30 -8.72
N PHE A 67 -11.52 -18.62 -7.83
CA PHE A 67 -11.64 -18.27 -6.42
C PHE A 67 -11.72 -16.76 -6.21
N LEU A 68 -10.87 -15.98 -6.89
CA LEU A 68 -10.88 -14.52 -6.75
C LEU A 68 -12.20 -13.87 -7.22
N LYS A 69 -12.95 -14.53 -8.10
CA LYS A 69 -14.28 -14.08 -8.57
C LYS A 69 -15.43 -14.42 -7.61
N ARG A 70 -15.27 -15.36 -6.67
CA ARG A 70 -16.29 -15.75 -5.68
C ARG A 70 -16.76 -14.54 -4.87
N LYS A 71 -18.00 -14.53 -4.39
CA LYS A 71 -18.54 -13.42 -3.58
C LYS A 71 -18.41 -13.67 -2.08
N GLU A 72 -18.19 -14.93 -1.73
CA GLU A 72 -18.09 -15.45 -0.38
C GLU A 72 -16.73 -15.09 0.25
N ASP A 73 -16.72 -15.02 1.57
CA ASP A 73 -15.49 -14.86 2.35
C ASP A 73 -14.79 -16.21 2.50
N PHE A 74 -13.47 -16.22 2.38
CA PHE A 74 -12.67 -17.44 2.49
C PHE A 74 -11.21 -17.14 2.82
N VAL A 75 -10.53 -18.17 3.33
CA VAL A 75 -9.06 -18.23 3.39
C VAL A 75 -8.58 -19.20 2.32
N LEU A 76 -7.71 -18.76 1.42
CA LEU A 76 -7.12 -19.57 0.36
C LEU A 76 -5.60 -19.66 0.55
N ALA A 77 -5.06 -20.85 0.74
CA ALA A 77 -3.63 -21.11 0.61
C ALA A 77 -3.29 -21.38 -0.85
N VAL A 78 -2.32 -20.63 -1.40
CA VAL A 78 -1.86 -20.83 -2.78
C VAL A 78 -0.52 -21.55 -2.82
N GLY A 79 -0.32 -22.37 -3.85
CA GLY A 79 0.95 -23.03 -4.14
C GLY A 79 2.08 -22.02 -4.32
N GLY A 80 3.32 -22.44 -4.04
CA GLY A 80 4.46 -21.52 -4.13
C GLY A 80 4.67 -20.93 -5.54
N GLY A 81 4.17 -21.59 -6.58
CA GLY A 81 4.26 -21.15 -7.97
C GLY A 81 3.11 -20.26 -8.46
N ALA A 82 1.98 -20.27 -7.75
CA ALA A 82 0.71 -19.69 -8.22
C ALA A 82 0.71 -18.16 -8.44
N ILE A 83 1.72 -17.45 -7.92
CA ILE A 83 1.80 -15.99 -7.97
C ILE A 83 3.11 -15.49 -8.59
N ILE A 84 3.85 -16.36 -9.28
CA ILE A 84 5.11 -15.97 -9.94
C ILE A 84 4.82 -15.06 -11.14
N ASP A 85 3.77 -15.36 -11.91
CA ASP A 85 3.41 -14.54 -13.06
C ASP A 85 2.74 -13.23 -12.62
N THR A 86 2.96 -12.19 -13.42
CA THR A 86 2.52 -10.82 -13.09
C THR A 86 1.00 -10.70 -13.09
N GLU A 87 0.30 -11.49 -13.91
CA GLU A 87 -1.15 -11.40 -14.02
C GLU A 87 -1.83 -11.95 -12.76
N SER A 88 -1.44 -13.15 -12.32
CA SER A 88 -1.93 -13.77 -11.09
C SER A 88 -1.61 -12.92 -9.86
N LEU A 89 -0.38 -12.40 -9.77
CA LEU A 89 0.00 -11.50 -8.67
C LEU A 89 -0.88 -10.25 -8.62
N ASN A 90 -1.09 -9.58 -9.77
CA ASN A 90 -1.94 -8.39 -9.83
C ASN A 90 -3.40 -8.71 -9.47
N ALA A 91 -3.92 -9.85 -9.92
CA ALA A 91 -5.27 -10.29 -9.58
C ALA A 91 -5.41 -10.52 -8.07
N VAL A 92 -4.44 -11.16 -7.43
CA VAL A 92 -4.40 -11.38 -5.98
C VAL A 92 -4.31 -10.04 -5.23
N LEU A 93 -3.40 -9.14 -5.63
CA LEU A 93 -3.23 -7.82 -5.00
C LEU A 93 -4.50 -6.95 -5.06
N LYS A 94 -5.23 -7.04 -6.18
CA LYS A 94 -6.43 -6.23 -6.42
C LYS A 94 -7.69 -6.79 -5.76
N ASN A 95 -7.84 -8.11 -5.72
CA ASN A 95 -9.12 -8.75 -5.40
C ASN A 95 -9.13 -9.49 -4.05
N SER A 96 -8.07 -9.37 -3.24
CA SER A 96 -7.95 -10.07 -1.96
C SER A 96 -7.15 -9.27 -0.92
N ILE A 97 -7.00 -9.84 0.27
CA ILE A 97 -6.03 -9.47 1.29
C ILE A 97 -4.88 -10.48 1.18
N PRO A 98 -3.82 -10.18 0.41
CA PRO A 98 -2.68 -11.08 0.27
C PRO A 98 -1.75 -10.97 1.47
N ILE A 99 -1.37 -12.12 2.02
CA ILE A 99 -0.48 -12.23 3.18
C ILE A 99 0.67 -13.14 2.79
N LEU A 100 1.89 -12.62 2.80
CA LEU A 100 3.10 -13.42 2.64
C LEU A 100 3.51 -13.98 3.99
N LEU A 101 3.52 -15.31 4.09
CA LEU A 101 4.22 -16.05 5.14
C LEU A 101 5.69 -16.13 4.78
N ASP A 102 6.46 -15.16 5.28
CA ASP A 102 7.86 -14.91 4.95
C ASP A 102 8.80 -15.63 5.91
N GLY A 103 10.02 -15.90 5.48
CA GLY A 103 11.00 -16.61 6.30
C GLY A 103 12.12 -17.20 5.47
N ARG A 104 13.13 -17.72 6.17
CA ARG A 104 14.35 -18.24 5.56
C ARG A 104 14.11 -19.61 4.90
N PRO A 105 14.70 -19.85 3.70
CA PRO A 105 14.56 -21.12 3.01
C PRO A 105 15.09 -22.29 3.84
N GLU A 106 16.14 -22.11 4.65
CA GLU A 106 16.69 -23.15 5.52
C GLU A 106 15.67 -23.64 6.55
N VAL A 107 14.94 -22.71 7.18
CA VAL A 107 13.91 -23.02 8.18
C VAL A 107 12.74 -23.78 7.53
N PHE A 108 12.32 -23.35 6.34
CA PHE A 108 11.26 -24.02 5.60
C PHE A 108 11.65 -25.41 5.11
N TYR A 109 12.90 -25.58 4.66
CA TYR A 109 13.45 -26.86 4.26
C TYR A 109 13.47 -27.85 5.43
N GLU A 110 13.95 -27.42 6.60
CA GLU A 110 13.99 -28.23 7.82
C GLU A 110 12.61 -28.75 8.25
N ARG A 111 11.55 -27.97 8.02
CA ARG A 111 10.16 -28.37 8.29
C ARG A 111 9.63 -29.45 7.35
N ILE A 112 10.20 -29.60 6.15
CA ILE A 112 9.66 -30.48 5.11
C ILE A 112 10.61 -31.61 4.68
N LYS A 113 11.89 -31.59 5.09
CA LYS A 113 12.91 -32.55 4.63
C LYS A 113 12.60 -34.03 4.87
N GLY A 114 11.60 -34.36 5.68
CA GLY A 114 11.10 -35.72 5.90
C GLY A 114 9.86 -36.11 5.08
N ASP A 115 9.29 -35.21 4.28
CA ASP A 115 8.06 -35.44 3.52
C ASP A 115 8.34 -36.20 2.21
N ARG A 116 7.91 -37.47 2.16
CA ARG A 116 8.09 -38.37 1.01
C ARG A 116 7.30 -37.95 -0.24
N LYS A 117 6.40 -36.98 -0.16
CA LYS A 117 5.56 -36.55 -1.28
C LYS A 117 6.26 -35.62 -2.28
N ARG A 118 7.47 -35.13 -2.00
CA ARG A 118 8.11 -34.04 -2.78
C ARG A 118 9.56 -34.37 -3.20
N PRO A 119 9.76 -35.28 -4.17
CA PRO A 119 11.08 -35.77 -4.59
C PRO A 119 11.97 -34.75 -5.33
N LEU A 120 11.43 -33.59 -5.72
CA LEU A 120 12.15 -32.56 -6.49
C LEU A 120 13.07 -31.68 -5.62
N LEU A 121 13.12 -31.91 -4.31
CA LEU A 121 13.78 -31.04 -3.33
C LEU A 121 14.84 -31.80 -2.51
N ASN A 122 15.54 -32.74 -3.14
CA ASN A 122 16.46 -33.66 -2.46
C ASN A 122 17.73 -32.99 -1.89
N SER A 123 17.89 -31.68 -2.08
CA SER A 123 19.03 -30.91 -1.55
C SER A 123 18.61 -29.49 -1.19
N LEU A 124 19.14 -28.98 -0.08
CA LEU A 124 18.95 -27.59 0.35
C LEU A 124 19.34 -26.58 -0.75
N SER A 125 20.39 -26.86 -1.53
CA SER A 125 20.83 -25.99 -2.64
C SER A 125 19.73 -25.77 -3.70
N ASN A 126 19.12 -26.86 -4.21
CA ASN A 126 18.01 -26.77 -5.16
C ASN A 126 16.78 -26.08 -4.55
N PHE A 127 16.52 -26.30 -3.26
CA PHE A 127 15.43 -25.65 -2.53
C PHE A 127 15.63 -24.13 -2.44
N THR A 128 16.82 -23.70 -2.04
CA THR A 128 17.20 -22.28 -1.96
C THR A 128 17.21 -21.63 -3.33
N HIS A 129 17.72 -22.31 -4.36
CA HIS A 129 17.69 -21.78 -5.73
C HIS A 129 16.25 -21.51 -6.20
N LEU A 130 15.33 -22.46 -5.97
CA LEU A 130 13.92 -22.29 -6.30
C LEU A 130 13.25 -21.18 -5.46
N PHE A 131 13.67 -21.00 -4.20
CA PHE A 131 13.18 -19.90 -3.36
C PHE A 131 13.58 -18.54 -3.95
N GLU A 132 14.87 -18.36 -4.29
CA GLU A 132 15.37 -17.10 -4.84
C GLU A 132 14.71 -16.74 -6.18
N GLN A 133 14.45 -17.73 -7.05
CA GLN A 133 13.71 -17.50 -8.30
C GLN A 133 12.30 -16.94 -8.10
N ARG A 134 11.68 -17.20 -6.94
CA ARG A 134 10.30 -16.76 -6.63
C ARG A 134 10.24 -15.53 -5.74
N ARG A 135 11.37 -15.15 -5.16
CA ARG A 135 11.48 -14.11 -4.13
C ARG A 135 10.98 -12.75 -4.63
N ASP A 136 11.28 -12.39 -5.87
CA ASP A 136 10.85 -11.12 -6.46
C ASP A 136 9.33 -10.96 -6.52
N ALA A 137 8.61 -12.04 -6.80
CA ALA A 137 7.15 -12.03 -6.78
C ALA A 137 6.62 -11.89 -5.34
N TYR A 138 7.22 -12.62 -4.38
CA TYR A 138 6.84 -12.55 -2.97
C TYR A 138 7.07 -11.15 -2.38
N LEU A 139 8.19 -10.50 -2.70
CA LEU A 139 8.54 -9.20 -2.15
C LEU A 139 7.54 -8.08 -2.49
N LYS A 140 6.76 -8.24 -3.57
CA LYS A 140 5.70 -7.33 -4.00
C LYS A 140 4.43 -7.43 -3.14
N ILE A 141 4.29 -8.46 -2.32
CA ILE A 141 3.16 -8.59 -1.40
C ILE A 141 3.36 -7.63 -0.22
N PRO A 142 2.38 -6.74 0.07
CA PRO A 142 2.55 -5.68 1.06
C PRO A 142 2.52 -6.17 2.51
N ILE A 143 1.71 -7.19 2.80
CA ILE A 143 1.58 -7.73 4.16
C ILE A 143 2.49 -8.93 4.29
N LYS A 144 3.56 -8.79 5.07
CA LYS A 144 4.57 -9.83 5.31
C LYS A 144 4.57 -10.18 6.78
N ILE A 145 4.53 -11.47 7.09
CA ILE A 145 4.50 -11.98 8.46
C ILE A 145 5.55 -13.07 8.56
N ASP A 146 6.37 -12.95 9.60
CA ASP A 146 7.42 -13.91 9.91
C ASP A 146 6.79 -15.27 10.29
N ALA A 147 6.91 -16.23 9.36
CA ALA A 147 6.38 -17.58 9.48
C ALA A 147 7.34 -18.52 10.21
N GLU A 148 8.51 -18.06 10.67
CA GLU A 148 9.42 -18.84 11.51
C GLU A 148 8.88 -18.97 12.95
N ARG A 149 8.03 -18.04 13.37
CA ARG A 149 7.37 -17.99 14.68
C ARG A 149 6.35 -19.11 14.89
N ASN A 150 5.86 -19.23 16.13
CA ASN A 150 4.79 -20.16 16.47
C ASN A 150 3.50 -19.86 15.67
N PRO A 151 2.80 -20.89 15.16
CA PRO A 151 1.61 -20.70 14.35
C PRO A 151 0.52 -19.83 14.99
N SER A 152 0.30 -19.98 16.30
CA SER A 152 -0.69 -19.19 17.04
C SER A 152 -0.37 -17.69 17.04
N ASP A 153 0.91 -17.32 17.11
CA ASP A 153 1.34 -15.93 17.07
C ASP A 153 1.14 -15.32 15.69
N VAL A 154 1.48 -16.09 14.65
CA VAL A 154 1.27 -15.70 13.24
C VAL A 154 -0.23 -15.49 12.98
N VAL A 155 -1.09 -16.39 13.47
CA VAL A 155 -2.55 -16.26 13.35
C VAL A 155 -3.04 -15.01 14.09
N SER A 156 -2.57 -14.77 15.30
CA SER A 156 -2.91 -13.58 16.09
C SER A 156 -2.55 -12.28 15.34
N ASP A 157 -1.35 -12.21 14.75
CA ASP A 157 -0.90 -11.05 13.97
C ASP A 157 -1.78 -10.84 12.73
N ILE A 158 -2.12 -11.92 12.01
CA ILE A 158 -3.03 -11.85 10.86
C ILE A 158 -4.41 -11.34 11.28
N MET A 159 -4.97 -11.89 12.37
CA MET A 159 -6.27 -11.48 12.91
C MET A 159 -6.28 -10.00 13.28
N TRP A 160 -5.19 -9.51 13.88
CA TRP A 160 -5.03 -8.10 14.23
C TRP A 160 -5.01 -7.20 12.99
N ILE A 161 -4.29 -7.60 11.94
CA ILE A 161 -4.23 -6.87 10.66
C ILE A 161 -5.62 -6.80 10.00
N ILE A 162 -6.35 -7.93 9.96
CA ILE A 162 -7.68 -8.01 9.34
C ILE A 162 -8.66 -7.10 10.09
N LYS A 163 -8.73 -7.19 11.43
CA LYS A 163 -9.60 -6.34 12.25
C LYS A 163 -9.31 -4.85 12.05
N ARG A 164 -8.03 -4.45 11.92
CA ARG A 164 -7.67 -3.03 11.69
C ARG A 164 -8.10 -2.50 10.33
N ARG A 165 -8.14 -3.33 9.29
CA ARG A 165 -8.63 -2.90 7.97
C ARG A 165 -10.12 -2.53 7.98
N GLU A 166 -10.90 -3.11 8.88
CA GLU A 166 -12.32 -2.77 9.04
C GLU A 166 -12.51 -1.45 9.79
N LEU A 167 -11.53 -1.04 10.60
CA LEU A 167 -11.71 0.04 11.57
C LEU A 167 -11.39 1.43 11.01
N HIS A 168 -10.53 1.59 10.00
CA HIS A 168 -10.23 2.90 9.41
C HIS A 168 -9.77 2.80 7.96
N THR A 169 -10.07 3.82 7.14
CA THR A 169 -9.28 4.05 5.92
C THR A 169 -8.00 4.74 6.36
N PRO A 170 -6.84 4.04 6.44
CA PRO A 170 -5.60 4.71 6.79
C PRO A 170 -5.34 5.82 5.76
N GLN A 171 -4.77 6.92 6.22
CA GLN A 171 -4.31 7.96 5.31
C GLN A 171 -3.37 7.34 4.28
N LYS A 172 -3.60 7.66 3.01
CA LYS A 172 -2.79 7.10 1.91
C LYS A 172 -1.50 7.90 1.79
N ILE A 173 -0.43 7.36 2.36
CA ILE A 173 0.93 7.90 2.21
C ILE A 173 1.62 7.15 1.07
N ILE A 174 2.16 7.90 0.11
CA ILE A 174 2.95 7.36 -0.99
C ILE A 174 4.38 7.85 -0.79
N LEU A 175 5.29 6.91 -0.55
CA LEU A 175 6.74 7.18 -0.52
C LEU A 175 7.31 6.91 -1.91
N GLN A 176 7.88 7.93 -2.56
CA GLN A 176 8.47 7.83 -3.89
C GLN A 176 9.82 8.54 -3.89
N VAL A 177 10.88 7.84 -4.29
CA VAL A 177 12.24 8.41 -4.39
C VAL A 177 12.52 8.74 -5.85
N GLY A 178 12.93 9.98 -6.13
CA GLY A 178 13.30 10.39 -7.49
C GLY A 178 12.11 10.91 -8.28
N ILE A 179 11.89 12.23 -8.17
CA ILE A 179 10.91 12.99 -8.95
C ILE A 179 11.13 12.77 -10.46
N SER A 180 10.47 11.77 -11.02
CA SER A 180 9.69 11.96 -12.24
C SER A 180 8.24 12.07 -11.77
N PHE A 181 7.80 13.31 -11.46
CA PHE A 181 6.45 13.59 -10.98
C PHE A 181 5.46 13.31 -12.12
N SER A 182 5.15 12.04 -12.35
CA SER A 182 3.89 11.64 -12.95
C SER A 182 3.01 11.25 -11.76
N LEU A 183 2.42 12.27 -11.12
CA LEU A 183 1.38 12.04 -10.12
C LEU A 183 0.36 11.08 -10.75
N PRO A 184 0.17 9.88 -10.20
CA PRO A 184 -0.69 8.90 -10.84
C PRO A 184 -2.14 9.39 -10.79
N GLY A 185 -2.64 9.88 -11.93
CA GLY A 185 -4.06 10.16 -12.18
C GLY A 185 -4.52 11.61 -12.04
N LYS A 186 -4.52 12.34 -13.17
CA LYS A 186 -5.16 13.64 -13.47
C LYS A 186 -4.61 14.85 -12.70
N GLU A 187 -4.12 15.81 -13.49
CA GLU A 187 -3.59 17.14 -13.17
C GLU A 187 -4.32 17.79 -11.99
N PHE A 188 -3.56 18.31 -11.03
CA PHE A 188 -4.11 19.11 -9.94
C PHE A 188 -4.65 20.42 -10.50
N ASP A 189 -5.80 20.86 -9.98
CA ASP A 189 -6.48 22.06 -10.47
C ASP A 189 -5.83 23.32 -9.90
N PHE A 190 -5.22 23.25 -8.71
CA PHE A 190 -4.60 24.40 -8.08
C PHE A 190 -3.39 24.02 -7.21
N LEU A 191 -2.34 24.83 -7.30
CA LEU A 191 -1.10 24.65 -6.54
C LEU A 191 -0.93 25.73 -5.48
N ILE A 192 -0.80 25.34 -4.22
CA ILE A 192 -0.32 26.20 -3.13
C ILE A 192 1.12 25.79 -2.83
N ILE A 193 2.10 26.68 -3.01
CA ILE A 193 3.52 26.32 -2.93
C ILE A 193 4.36 27.35 -2.16
N ASP A 194 5.31 26.85 -1.37
CA ASP A 194 6.31 27.70 -0.70
C ASP A 194 7.21 28.41 -1.71
N GLU A 195 7.53 29.69 -1.47
CA GLU A 195 8.35 30.49 -2.39
C GLU A 195 9.73 29.89 -2.68
N ASN A 196 10.42 29.34 -1.67
CA ASN A 196 11.77 28.78 -1.86
C ASN A 196 11.69 27.47 -2.64
N VAL A 197 10.68 26.65 -2.34
CA VAL A 197 10.42 25.42 -3.10
C VAL A 197 10.10 25.77 -4.57
N TYR A 198 9.27 26.77 -4.82
CA TYR A 198 8.95 27.21 -6.17
C TYR A 198 10.20 27.69 -6.92
N LYS A 199 11.05 28.49 -6.28
CA LYS A 199 12.30 28.99 -6.88
C LYS A 199 13.20 27.87 -7.40
N ILE A 200 13.34 26.79 -6.62
CA ILE A 200 14.23 25.65 -6.93
C ILE A 200 13.56 24.67 -7.90
N TYR A 201 12.26 24.39 -7.71
CA TYR A 201 11.59 23.24 -8.31
C TYR A 201 10.45 23.59 -9.28
N ARG A 202 10.23 24.86 -9.65
CA ARG A 202 9.12 25.28 -10.54
C ARG A 202 8.96 24.43 -11.80
N GLU A 203 10.05 23.99 -12.43
CA GLU A 203 10.02 23.19 -13.66
C GLU A 203 9.37 21.81 -13.47
N ARG A 204 9.30 21.33 -12.20
CA ARG A 204 8.65 20.09 -11.81
C ARG A 204 7.14 20.26 -11.56
N PHE A 205 6.65 21.48 -11.39
CA PHE A 205 5.25 21.77 -11.07
C PHE A 205 4.57 22.55 -12.21
N LYS A 206 4.06 21.84 -13.21
CA LYS A 206 3.40 22.42 -14.39
C LYS A 206 1.90 22.71 -14.18
N ILE A 207 1.53 23.20 -13.00
CA ILE A 207 0.14 23.56 -12.68
C ILE A 207 -0.02 25.06 -12.95
N LYS A 208 -0.96 25.40 -13.84
CA LYS A 208 -1.15 26.79 -14.31
C LYS A 208 -1.62 27.70 -13.17
N ASP A 209 -2.73 27.33 -12.54
CA ASP A 209 -3.35 28.11 -11.48
C ASP A 209 -2.66 27.81 -10.15
N ARG A 210 -2.12 28.85 -9.52
CA ARG A 210 -1.26 28.70 -8.34
C ARG A 210 -1.25 29.92 -7.43
N TYR A 211 -0.92 29.68 -6.17
CA TYR A 211 -0.60 30.69 -5.18
C TYR A 211 0.74 30.38 -4.52
N ILE A 212 1.61 31.40 -4.44
CA ILE A 212 2.95 31.28 -3.84
C ILE A 212 2.90 31.86 -2.43
N VAL A 213 3.06 31.00 -1.43
CA VAL A 213 3.08 31.38 -0.02
C VAL A 213 4.45 31.96 0.33
N ARG A 214 4.45 33.16 0.92
CA ARG A 214 5.65 33.89 1.31
C ARG A 214 5.74 34.04 2.84
N GLY A 215 6.95 34.02 3.38
CA GLY A 215 7.18 34.46 4.77
C GLY A 215 7.04 33.39 5.85
N GLY A 216 7.06 32.09 5.50
CA GLY A 216 7.11 30.99 6.47
C GLY A 216 5.99 31.08 7.51
N GLU A 217 6.32 30.95 8.80
CA GLU A 217 5.33 30.95 9.89
C GLU A 217 4.44 32.20 9.94
N ARG A 218 4.93 33.35 9.46
CA ARG A 218 4.15 34.59 9.41
C ARG A 218 2.98 34.50 8.44
N ALA A 219 3.06 33.61 7.45
CA ALA A 219 2.01 33.36 6.47
C ALA A 219 0.80 32.63 7.08
N LYS A 220 0.94 32.00 8.26
CA LYS A 220 -0.15 31.25 8.91
C LYS A 220 -1.15 32.20 9.57
N ASN A 221 -1.85 33.02 8.80
CA ASN A 221 -2.83 33.98 9.30
C ASN A 221 -4.04 34.04 8.35
N LEU A 222 -5.16 34.59 8.83
CA LEU A 222 -6.41 34.65 8.06
C LEU A 222 -6.33 35.58 6.83
N LYS A 223 -5.42 36.56 6.80
CA LYS A 223 -5.22 37.43 5.64
C LYS A 223 -4.60 36.65 4.48
N GLU A 224 -3.59 35.84 4.75
CA GLU A 224 -2.98 34.97 3.73
C GLU A 224 -4.00 33.96 3.20
N VAL A 225 -4.79 33.36 4.09
CA VAL A 225 -5.88 32.44 3.73
C VAL A 225 -6.92 33.12 2.83
N SER A 226 -7.29 34.37 3.13
CA SER A 226 -8.21 35.16 2.29
C SER A 226 -7.65 35.37 0.88
N CYS A 227 -6.37 35.74 0.76
CA CYS A 227 -5.72 35.90 -0.54
C CYS A 227 -5.72 34.59 -1.36
N ILE A 228 -5.59 33.44 -0.69
CA ILE A 228 -5.67 32.13 -1.36
C ILE A 228 -7.10 31.84 -1.83
N TYR A 229 -8.13 32.20 -1.06
CA TYR A 229 -9.52 32.09 -1.54
C TYR A 229 -9.79 32.95 -2.75
N ASP A 230 -9.25 34.18 -2.79
CA ASP A 230 -9.37 35.05 -3.96
C ASP A 230 -8.66 34.44 -5.17
N ALA A 231 -7.49 33.83 -4.99
CA ALA A 231 -6.80 33.14 -6.07
C ALA A 231 -7.57 31.89 -6.55
N LEU A 232 -8.17 31.13 -5.64
CA LEU A 232 -9.00 29.96 -5.94
C LEU A 232 -10.29 30.34 -6.66
N SER A 233 -10.98 31.41 -6.24
CA SER A 233 -12.23 31.87 -6.87
C SER A 233 -12.02 32.39 -8.28
N ASN A 234 -10.82 32.90 -8.58
CA ASN A 234 -10.41 33.31 -9.92
C ASN A 234 -9.86 32.15 -10.79
N SER A 235 -9.76 30.94 -10.23
CA SER A 235 -9.32 29.73 -10.93
C SER A 235 -10.50 28.88 -11.40
N LYS A 236 -10.23 27.77 -12.10
CA LYS A 236 -11.27 26.80 -12.54
C LYS A 236 -11.59 25.71 -11.50
N VAL A 237 -11.21 25.88 -10.24
CA VAL A 237 -11.45 24.88 -9.19
C VAL A 237 -12.94 24.79 -8.87
N GLU A 238 -13.52 23.63 -9.17
CA GLU A 238 -14.89 23.27 -8.78
C GLU A 238 -14.91 22.47 -7.46
N ARG A 239 -16.10 22.01 -7.05
CA ARG A 239 -16.32 21.37 -5.74
C ARG A 239 -15.55 20.06 -5.55
N ASP A 240 -15.32 19.31 -6.62
CA ASP A 240 -14.48 18.10 -6.63
C ASP A 240 -13.02 18.39 -7.05
N GLY A 241 -12.67 19.67 -7.17
CA GLY A 241 -11.35 20.12 -7.56
C GLY A 241 -10.26 19.64 -6.60
N LYS A 242 -9.06 19.52 -7.13
CA LYS A 242 -7.89 18.95 -6.47
C LYS A 242 -6.85 20.04 -6.19
N VAL A 243 -6.75 20.41 -4.92
CA VAL A 243 -5.77 21.38 -4.43
C VAL A 243 -4.57 20.63 -3.89
N VAL A 244 -3.36 20.99 -4.36
CA VAL A 244 -2.10 20.44 -3.86
C VAL A 244 -1.30 21.48 -3.10
N GLY A 245 -0.93 21.16 -1.86
CA GLY A 245 0.00 21.93 -1.04
C GLY A 245 1.42 21.37 -1.15
N VAL A 246 2.39 22.19 -1.55
CA VAL A 246 3.80 21.80 -1.70
C VAL A 246 4.68 22.68 -0.82
N GLY A 247 5.24 22.13 0.25
CA GLY A 247 6.07 22.89 1.18
C GLY A 247 6.28 22.22 2.53
N GLY A 248 6.76 22.98 3.50
CA GLY A 248 6.87 22.55 4.90
C GLY A 248 5.53 22.65 5.65
N GLY A 249 5.59 22.54 6.98
CA GLY A 249 4.38 22.49 7.82
C GLY A 249 3.44 23.69 7.68
N VAL A 250 3.99 24.89 7.45
CA VAL A 250 3.21 26.10 7.15
C VAL A 250 2.29 25.90 5.95
N VAL A 251 2.84 25.43 4.83
CA VAL A 251 2.05 25.22 3.60
C VAL A 251 1.06 24.09 3.79
N SER A 252 1.44 23.01 4.50
CA SER A 252 0.52 21.91 4.84
C SER A 252 -0.71 22.42 5.62
N ASP A 253 -0.47 23.19 6.69
CA ASP A 253 -1.52 23.77 7.53
C ASP A 253 -2.45 24.70 6.75
N ILE A 254 -1.87 25.65 6.00
CA ILE A 254 -2.64 26.62 5.20
C ILE A 254 -3.44 25.89 4.12
N SER A 255 -2.80 25.00 3.37
CA SER A 255 -3.47 24.26 2.29
C SER A 255 -4.60 23.39 2.82
N GLY A 256 -4.40 22.75 3.98
CA GLY A 256 -5.43 21.93 4.60
C GLY A 256 -6.60 22.74 5.14
N PHE A 257 -6.35 23.90 5.75
CA PHE A 257 -7.41 24.81 6.20
C PHE A 257 -8.20 25.40 5.02
N VAL A 258 -7.49 25.85 3.98
CA VAL A 258 -8.11 26.39 2.76
C VAL A 258 -8.96 25.32 2.08
N SER A 259 -8.42 24.11 1.91
CA SER A 259 -9.13 23.03 1.21
C SER A 259 -10.35 22.54 1.96
N SER A 260 -10.33 22.56 3.31
CA SER A 260 -11.45 22.10 4.12
C SER A 260 -12.64 23.06 4.14
N THR A 261 -12.39 24.35 3.91
CA THR A 261 -13.39 25.41 4.05
C THR A 261 -13.83 25.99 2.70
N TYR A 262 -12.93 26.07 1.72
CA TYR A 262 -13.27 26.47 0.35
C TYR A 262 -14.26 25.48 -0.26
N MET A 263 -15.38 26.01 -0.79
CA MET A 263 -16.52 25.22 -1.27
C MET A 263 -17.01 24.12 -0.29
N ARG A 264 -16.76 24.30 1.02
CA ARG A 264 -17.06 23.34 2.10
C ARG A 264 -16.32 22.00 1.96
N GLY A 265 -15.14 21.99 1.33
CA GLY A 265 -14.28 20.82 1.24
C GLY A 265 -13.98 20.42 -0.21
N VAL A 266 -12.86 20.90 -0.74
CA VAL A 266 -12.25 20.43 -1.99
C VAL A 266 -11.18 19.37 -1.70
N ASN A 267 -10.83 18.54 -2.69
CA ASN A 267 -9.90 17.43 -2.49
C ASN A 267 -8.48 17.93 -2.21
N LEU A 268 -7.97 17.68 -0.99
CA LEU A 268 -6.62 18.04 -0.57
C LEU A 268 -5.59 16.96 -0.91
N TYR A 269 -4.43 17.40 -1.40
CA TYR A 269 -3.23 16.60 -1.60
C TYR A 269 -2.02 17.34 -1.02
N LEU A 270 -1.05 16.62 -0.47
CA LEU A 270 0.14 17.22 0.13
C LEU A 270 1.44 16.64 -0.41
N VAL A 271 2.42 17.51 -0.62
CA VAL A 271 3.81 17.16 -0.98
C VAL A 271 4.75 17.84 0.03
N PRO A 272 4.98 17.20 1.20
CA PRO A 272 5.86 17.73 2.24
C PRO A 272 7.34 17.81 1.81
N THR A 273 7.95 18.99 1.93
CA THR A 273 9.34 19.24 1.52
C THR A 273 10.34 19.38 2.68
N THR A 274 9.86 19.35 3.93
CA THR A 274 10.71 19.35 5.13
C THR A 274 10.54 18.07 5.94
N LEU A 275 11.60 17.65 6.64
CA LEU A 275 11.57 16.41 7.43
C LEU A 275 10.39 16.39 8.42
N LEU A 276 10.21 17.48 9.19
CA LEU A 276 9.11 17.57 10.15
C LEU A 276 7.74 17.48 9.48
N SER A 277 7.59 18.06 8.28
CA SER A 277 6.34 17.93 7.53
C SER A 277 6.10 16.54 6.96
N GLN A 278 7.17 15.81 6.60
CA GLN A 278 7.09 14.44 6.09
C GLN A 278 6.65 13.43 7.18
N VAL A 279 6.88 13.74 8.46
CA VAL A 279 6.59 12.82 9.57
C VAL A 279 5.46 13.25 10.51
N ASP A 280 5.00 14.50 10.43
CA ASP A 280 3.97 15.03 11.35
C ASP A 280 2.87 15.83 10.62
N SER A 281 3.18 17.05 10.18
CA SER A 281 2.14 18.01 9.77
C SER A 281 1.40 17.66 8.48
N SER A 282 1.95 16.81 7.62
CA SER A 282 1.22 16.33 6.42
C SER A 282 0.41 15.05 6.67
N ILE A 283 0.47 14.49 7.88
CA ILE A 283 -0.14 13.20 8.23
C ILE A 283 -1.44 13.44 9.00
N GLY A 284 -1.36 14.12 10.14
CA GLY A 284 -2.47 14.17 11.10
C GLY A 284 -3.75 14.91 10.64
N GLY A 285 -3.73 15.59 9.49
CA GLY A 285 -4.85 16.42 9.01
C GLY A 285 -5.21 17.58 9.94
N LYS A 286 -4.33 17.90 10.89
CA LYS A 286 -4.47 19.00 11.85
C LYS A 286 -3.98 20.26 11.18
N ASN A 287 -4.90 21.11 10.76
CA ASN A 287 -4.59 22.31 9.99
C ASN A 287 -4.80 23.53 10.87
N GLY A 288 -3.73 24.25 11.22
CA GLY A 288 -3.78 25.39 12.15
C GLY A 288 -3.40 26.73 11.52
N ILE A 289 -4.18 27.76 11.81
CA ILE A 289 -3.93 29.17 11.49
C ILE A 289 -3.72 29.94 12.80
N ASN A 290 -2.72 30.84 12.80
CA ASN A 290 -2.38 31.66 13.95
C ASN A 290 -3.31 32.89 14.02
N LEU A 291 -3.68 33.25 15.24
CA LEU A 291 -4.29 34.55 15.56
C LEU A 291 -3.25 35.43 16.25
N SER A 292 -3.54 36.72 16.41
CA SER A 292 -2.72 37.62 17.22
C SER A 292 -2.57 37.14 18.67
N SER A 293 -3.58 36.42 19.18
CA SER A 293 -3.60 35.85 20.53
C SER A 293 -2.82 34.55 20.70
N GLY A 294 -2.39 33.89 19.61
CA GLY A 294 -1.64 32.63 19.74
C GLY A 294 -1.56 31.79 18.46
N LYS A 295 -0.75 30.74 18.53
CA LYS A 295 -0.49 29.84 17.41
C LYS A 295 -1.54 28.74 17.30
N ASN A 296 -1.89 28.36 16.07
CA ASN A 296 -2.80 27.26 15.73
C ASN A 296 -4.16 27.30 16.45
N LEU A 297 -4.66 28.49 16.79
CA LEU A 297 -5.91 28.64 17.55
C LEU A 297 -7.16 28.45 16.69
N VAL A 298 -7.06 28.71 15.38
CA VAL A 298 -8.16 28.48 14.42
C VAL A 298 -7.74 27.37 13.49
N GLY A 299 -8.59 26.36 13.28
CA GLY A 299 -8.17 25.21 12.50
C GLY A 299 -9.28 24.26 12.12
N THR A 300 -8.90 23.23 11.37
CA THR A 300 -9.79 22.14 10.97
C THR A 300 -9.07 20.79 11.08
N PHE A 301 -9.85 19.73 11.22
CA PHE A 301 -9.39 18.36 10.99
C PHE A 301 -9.83 17.94 9.59
N TYR A 302 -8.88 17.95 8.64
CA TYR A 302 -9.15 17.61 7.25
C TYR A 302 -7.98 16.81 6.68
N LEU A 303 -8.23 15.52 6.43
CA LEU A 303 -7.22 14.58 5.96
C LEU A 303 -7.00 14.76 4.45
N PRO A 304 -5.75 14.79 3.97
CA PRO A 304 -5.48 14.75 2.55
C PRO A 304 -5.89 13.40 1.97
N LYS A 305 -6.33 13.40 0.70
CA LYS A 305 -6.58 12.17 -0.06
C LYS A 305 -5.31 11.35 -0.21
N TYR A 306 -4.19 12.04 -0.47
CA TYR A 306 -2.86 11.45 -0.55
C TYR A 306 -1.79 12.42 -0.04
N THR A 307 -0.78 11.87 0.62
CA THR A 307 0.47 12.56 0.97
C THR A 307 1.61 11.91 0.19
N TYR A 308 2.30 12.68 -0.65
CA TYR A 308 3.43 12.22 -1.46
C TYR A 308 4.75 12.65 -0.84
N ILE A 309 5.52 11.70 -0.36
CA ILE A 309 6.81 11.93 0.28
C ILE A 309 7.92 11.59 -0.71
N ASP A 310 8.70 12.60 -1.09
CA ASP A 310 10.00 12.40 -1.73
C ASP A 310 11.14 12.87 -0.80
N PRO A 311 11.94 11.95 -0.25
CA PRO A 311 13.09 12.30 0.58
C PRO A 311 14.13 13.19 -0.10
N MET A 312 14.18 13.25 -1.43
CA MET A 312 15.15 14.08 -2.17
C MET A 312 14.93 15.59 -1.96
N PHE A 313 13.73 16.04 -1.58
CA PHE A 313 13.52 17.45 -1.20
C PHE A 313 14.43 17.88 -0.04
N LEU A 314 14.79 16.93 0.84
CA LEU A 314 15.66 17.18 1.98
C LEU A 314 17.08 17.57 1.57
N TRP A 315 17.55 17.17 0.38
CA TRP A 315 18.90 17.48 -0.11
C TRP A 315 19.13 18.96 -0.39
N THR A 316 18.04 19.72 -0.62
CA THR A 316 18.11 21.17 -0.84
C THR A 316 17.83 21.99 0.41
N LEU A 317 17.58 21.35 1.54
CA LEU A 317 17.43 22.06 2.80
C LEU A 317 18.78 22.58 3.27
N PRO A 318 18.82 23.76 3.93
CA PRO A 318 20.04 24.22 4.60
C PRO A 318 20.50 23.18 5.61
N HIS A 319 21.82 23.00 5.73
CA HIS A 319 22.38 22.26 6.86
C HIS A 319 21.93 22.93 8.16
N ARG A 320 21.39 22.11 9.06
CA ARG A 320 20.98 22.49 10.41
C ARG A 320 21.83 21.74 11.41
#